data_AF-A0A2V7QDA9-F1
#
_entry.id   AF-A0A2V7QDA9-F1
#
_cell.length_a   1.000
_cell.length_b   1.000
_cell.length_c   1.000
_cell.angle_alpha   90.00
_cell.angle_beta   90.00
_cell.angle_gamma   90.00
#
_symmetry.space_group_name_H-M   'P 1'
#
loop_
_entity.id
_entity.type
_entity.pdbx_description
1 polymer ?
#
loop_
_entity_poly.entity_id
_entity_poly.type
_entity_poly.pdbx_seq_one_letter_code
_entity_poly.pdbx_strand_id
1 'polypeptide(L)'
;METVRHTTAAFRALERIGIRATVGKCLMDAHPEGAPIDLAEATDDALADVAALAQRWHGAAGGRLRVCFAPRFVPSCSGPLLRAASDLAERFDAQLHTHAAETIVERETVLRTTGLEEIAYLDSVGIAGPRAALAHCVWVDTHEIDRLARQGTTVVHCPSSNLKLASGVAKIPEMLAAGCRVAIGADGAPCNNGLDAFAEMRLAALIQKPRLGADALPAAQVLELATLGGARALGLEHEIGSIAPGKRADLVVLDLSGPHLHPLLGDPVSLIVYSARSSDVRDVFVEGRPVVLGHELLTAPVDHIVREADRAAAELHRRARLA
;
A
#
# COMPACT_ATOMS: atom_id res chain seq x y z
N MET A 1 4.13 4.47 1.32
CA MET A 1 5.37 5.24 1.12
C MET A 1 5.08 6.68 1.52
N GLU A 2 5.96 7.32 2.29
CA GLU A 2 5.84 8.73 2.70
C GLU A 2 6.56 9.65 1.71
N THR A 3 6.72 10.93 2.04
CA THR A 3 7.54 11.85 1.23
C THR A 3 9.04 11.60 1.41
N VAL A 4 9.87 12.25 0.57
CA VAL A 4 11.34 12.20 0.66
C VAL A 4 11.88 12.82 1.97
N ARG A 5 11.08 13.64 2.66
CA ARG A 5 11.48 14.29 3.91
C ARG A 5 10.45 14.04 5.01
N HIS A 6 10.83 14.34 6.25
CA HIS A 6 9.91 14.40 7.40
C HIS A 6 9.16 13.09 7.75
N THR A 7 9.62 11.91 7.32
CA THR A 7 9.01 10.61 7.66
C THR A 7 8.87 10.38 9.17
N THR A 8 9.76 10.96 9.99
CA THR A 8 9.63 10.95 11.46
C THR A 8 8.31 11.57 11.97
N ALA A 9 7.76 12.57 11.27
CA ALA A 9 6.47 13.16 11.64
C ALA A 9 5.32 12.15 11.46
N ALA A 10 5.35 11.34 10.39
CA ALA A 10 4.39 10.27 10.17
C ALA A 10 4.46 9.23 11.29
N PHE A 11 5.67 8.75 11.64
CA PHE A 11 5.84 7.81 12.76
C PHE A 11 5.28 8.32 14.08
N ARG A 12 5.53 9.59 14.43
CA ARG A 12 4.95 10.21 15.65
C ARG A 12 3.44 10.27 15.61
N ALA A 13 2.85 10.58 14.45
CA ALA A 13 1.40 10.60 14.28
C ALA A 13 0.81 9.18 14.43
N LEU A 14 1.42 8.18 13.80
CA LEU A 14 1.00 6.78 13.87
C LEU A 14 1.10 6.21 15.28
N GLU A 15 2.19 6.52 15.99
CA GLU A 15 2.37 6.15 17.40
C GLU A 15 1.26 6.73 18.27
N ARG A 16 0.96 8.04 18.11
CA ARG A 16 -0.08 8.74 18.86
C ARG A 16 -1.48 8.21 18.54
N ILE A 17 -1.78 7.93 17.27
CA ILE A 17 -3.08 7.38 16.86
C ILE A 17 -3.25 5.93 17.30
N GLY A 18 -2.15 5.19 17.52
CA GLY A 18 -2.18 3.84 18.09
C GLY A 18 -2.42 2.73 17.06
N ILE A 19 -2.23 2.99 15.76
CA ILE A 19 -2.40 2.00 14.70
C ILE A 19 -1.10 1.28 14.33
N ARG A 20 -1.23 0.11 13.68
CA ARG A 20 -0.13 -0.64 13.08
C ARG A 20 0.26 -0.03 11.74
N ALA A 21 1.56 0.11 11.51
CA ALA A 21 2.06 0.65 10.25
C ALA A 21 3.45 0.15 9.92
N THR A 22 3.65 -0.17 8.64
CA THR A 22 4.97 -0.30 8.02
C THR A 22 5.16 0.90 7.11
N VAL A 23 6.15 1.73 7.41
CA VAL A 23 6.32 3.06 6.81
C VAL A 23 7.68 3.14 6.13
N GLY A 24 7.70 3.63 4.90
CA GLY A 24 8.95 3.83 4.15
C GLY A 24 9.11 5.28 3.74
N LYS A 25 10.29 5.85 3.99
CA LYS A 25 10.74 7.08 3.34
C LYS A 25 10.84 6.82 1.83
N CYS A 26 10.29 7.71 1.01
CA CYS A 26 10.50 7.66 -0.43
C CYS A 26 11.98 7.91 -0.74
N LEU A 27 12.64 6.96 -1.38
CA LEU A 27 14.03 7.12 -1.85
C LEU A 27 14.03 7.48 -3.33
N MET A 28 14.76 8.54 -3.68
CA MET A 28 14.94 9.03 -5.05
C MET A 28 16.32 9.68 -5.16
N ASP A 29 17.15 9.25 -6.10
CA ASP A 29 18.48 9.83 -6.38
C ASP A 29 18.70 10.15 -7.86
N ALA A 30 17.69 9.90 -8.70
CA ALA A 30 17.71 10.23 -10.11
C ALA A 30 16.47 11.04 -10.50
N HIS A 31 16.64 11.85 -11.54
CA HIS A 31 15.57 12.68 -12.11
C HIS A 31 15.03 12.00 -13.36
N PRO A 32 13.80 11.45 -13.34
CA PRO A 32 13.08 11.26 -14.59
C PRO A 32 12.91 12.62 -15.26
N GLU A 33 12.95 12.66 -16.59
CA GLU A 33 12.68 13.90 -17.34
C GLU A 33 11.38 14.55 -16.85
N GLY A 34 11.46 15.81 -16.39
CA GLY A 34 10.31 16.58 -15.90
C GLY A 34 10.03 16.51 -14.39
N ALA A 35 10.77 15.73 -13.60
CA ALA A 35 10.62 15.74 -12.14
C ALA A 35 11.25 17.00 -11.49
N PRO A 36 10.64 17.58 -10.43
CA PRO A 36 11.23 18.69 -9.69
C PRO A 36 12.62 18.33 -9.16
N ILE A 37 13.62 19.18 -9.45
CA ILE A 37 15.03 18.93 -9.10
C ILE A 37 15.21 18.66 -7.60
N ASP A 38 14.41 19.31 -6.76
CA ASP A 38 14.56 19.33 -5.30
C ASP A 38 14.13 18.04 -4.57
N LEU A 39 13.56 17.07 -5.29
CA LEU A 39 13.10 15.80 -4.71
C LEU A 39 14.15 14.69 -4.77
N ALA A 40 15.19 14.81 -5.59
CA ALA A 40 16.29 13.85 -5.60
C ALA A 40 17.29 14.19 -4.49
N GLU A 41 17.71 13.17 -3.77
CA GLU A 41 18.73 13.23 -2.71
C GLU A 41 20.00 12.53 -3.20
N ALA A 42 21.17 12.89 -2.65
CA ALA A 42 22.36 12.08 -2.88
C ALA A 42 22.12 10.66 -2.33
N THR A 43 22.54 9.64 -3.08
CA THR A 43 22.31 8.23 -2.73
C THR A 43 22.73 7.91 -1.30
N ASP A 44 23.93 8.33 -0.90
CA ASP A 44 24.47 8.08 0.44
C ASP A 44 23.67 8.78 1.55
N ASP A 45 23.22 10.02 1.31
CA ASP A 45 22.40 10.77 2.27
C ASP A 45 21.02 10.14 2.45
N ALA A 46 20.38 9.74 1.34
CA ALA A 46 19.07 9.08 1.37
C ALA A 46 19.14 7.75 2.12
N LEU A 47 20.19 6.95 1.87
CA LEU A 47 20.44 5.67 2.53
C LEU A 47 20.76 5.84 4.02
N ALA A 48 21.57 6.85 4.37
CA ALA A 48 21.90 7.16 5.76
C ALA A 48 20.65 7.58 6.55
N ASP A 49 19.78 8.42 5.97
CA ASP A 49 18.55 8.87 6.61
C ASP A 49 17.56 7.71 6.83
N VAL A 50 17.32 6.87 5.82
CA VAL A 50 16.42 5.71 5.99
C VAL A 50 17.00 4.66 6.95
N ALA A 51 18.31 4.48 6.99
CA ALA A 51 18.96 3.62 8.00
C ALA A 51 18.78 4.18 9.42
N ALA A 52 18.91 5.50 9.62
CA ALA A 52 18.66 6.15 10.90
C ALA A 52 17.17 6.03 11.32
N LEU A 53 16.24 6.15 10.36
CA LEU A 53 14.82 5.87 10.60
C LEU A 53 14.59 4.42 11.02
N ALA A 54 15.22 3.45 10.34
CA ALA A 54 15.13 2.02 10.68
C ALA A 54 15.64 1.73 12.10
N GLN A 55 16.82 2.23 12.46
CA GLN A 55 17.39 2.08 13.80
C GLN A 55 16.48 2.62 14.91
N ARG A 56 15.75 3.71 14.62
CA ARG A 56 14.89 4.36 15.60
C ARG A 56 13.50 3.75 15.69
N TRP A 57 12.90 3.41 14.56
CA TRP A 57 11.46 3.13 14.47
C TRP A 57 11.12 1.70 14.11
N HIS A 58 12.02 0.92 13.51
CA HIS A 58 11.72 -0.47 13.18
C HIS A 58 11.61 -1.29 14.48
N GLY A 59 10.40 -1.81 14.76
CA GLY A 59 10.10 -2.51 16.01
C GLY A 59 9.60 -1.61 17.14
N ALA A 60 9.44 -0.30 16.90
CA ALA A 60 8.95 0.64 17.90
C ALA A 60 7.48 0.39 18.29
N ALA A 61 7.06 0.99 19.40
CA ALA A 61 5.71 0.88 19.96
C ALA A 61 5.25 -0.57 20.20
N GLY A 62 6.18 -1.45 20.59
CA GLY A 62 5.92 -2.87 20.84
C GLY A 62 5.88 -3.73 19.56
N GLY A 63 6.58 -3.33 18.51
CA GLY A 63 6.58 -4.02 17.21
C GLY A 63 5.47 -3.59 16.25
N ARG A 64 4.61 -2.65 16.68
CA ARG A 64 3.48 -2.13 15.90
C ARG A 64 3.91 -1.17 14.79
N LEU A 65 5.01 -0.45 15.00
CA LEU A 65 5.60 0.43 13.99
C LEU A 65 6.83 -0.25 13.41
N ARG A 66 6.89 -0.31 12.08
CA ARG A 66 7.99 -0.90 11.32
C ARG A 66 8.41 0.05 10.21
N VAL A 67 9.68 -0.05 9.82
CA VAL A 67 10.21 0.59 8.62
C VAL A 67 10.19 -0.40 7.45
N CYS A 68 9.85 0.07 6.25
CA CYS A 68 10.21 -0.57 4.99
C CYS A 68 11.16 0.33 4.18
N PHE A 69 11.96 -0.28 3.31
CA PHE A 69 12.81 0.46 2.38
C PHE A 69 12.04 0.69 1.09
N ALA A 70 11.82 1.96 0.76
CA ALA A 70 10.83 2.35 -0.24
C ALA A 70 11.41 3.23 -1.36
N PRO A 71 12.26 2.67 -2.25
CA PRO A 71 12.60 3.36 -3.48
C PRO A 71 11.34 3.61 -4.30
N ARG A 72 11.20 4.83 -4.84
CA ARG A 72 9.94 5.25 -5.45
C ARG A 72 9.49 4.31 -6.58
N PHE A 73 10.28 4.27 -7.64
CA PHE A 73 10.10 3.48 -8.86
C PHE A 73 11.39 3.57 -9.67
N VAL A 74 11.55 2.70 -10.66
CA VAL A 74 12.80 2.60 -11.44
C VAL A 74 13.21 3.92 -12.09
N PRO A 75 12.32 4.72 -12.73
CA PRO A 75 12.73 5.95 -13.41
C PRO A 75 13.37 7.03 -12.53
N SER A 76 13.20 7.01 -11.20
CA SER A 76 13.84 7.98 -10.28
C SER A 76 14.85 7.38 -9.33
N CYS A 77 15.28 6.14 -9.57
CA CYS A 77 16.21 5.44 -8.69
C CYS A 77 17.32 4.80 -9.50
N SER A 78 18.56 5.16 -9.18
CA SER A 78 19.74 4.53 -9.76
C SER A 78 19.81 3.05 -9.34
N GLY A 79 20.43 2.21 -10.19
CA GLY A 79 20.71 0.81 -9.84
C GLY A 79 21.50 0.66 -8.52
N PRO A 80 22.52 1.49 -8.23
CA PRO A 80 23.17 1.54 -6.93
C PRO A 80 22.22 1.78 -5.75
N LEU A 81 21.31 2.77 -5.83
CA LEU A 81 20.33 3.02 -4.76
C LEU A 81 19.41 1.82 -4.54
N LEU A 82 18.89 1.23 -5.63
CA LEU A 82 17.98 0.09 -5.56
C LEU A 82 18.64 -1.12 -4.87
N ARG A 83 19.88 -1.45 -5.25
CA ARG A 83 20.65 -2.53 -4.62
C ARG A 83 20.94 -2.24 -3.15
N ALA A 84 21.40 -1.03 -2.83
CA ALA A 84 21.70 -0.66 -1.46
C ALA A 84 20.46 -0.65 -0.55
N ALA A 85 19.29 -0.26 -1.09
CA ALA A 85 18.02 -0.36 -0.38
C ALA A 85 17.62 -1.82 -0.11
N SER A 86 17.86 -2.72 -1.08
CA SER A 86 17.67 -4.17 -0.88
C SER A 86 18.60 -4.72 0.21
N ASP A 87 19.89 -4.39 0.16
CA ASP A 87 20.86 -4.82 1.18
C ASP A 87 20.49 -4.30 2.57
N LEU A 88 20.00 -3.06 2.68
CA LEU A 88 19.50 -2.52 3.94
C LEU A 88 18.26 -3.27 4.43
N ALA A 89 17.31 -3.56 3.54
CA ALA A 89 16.11 -4.32 3.90
C ALA A 89 16.47 -5.70 4.46
N GLU A 90 17.44 -6.39 3.86
CA GLU A 90 17.94 -7.65 4.39
C GLU A 90 18.60 -7.48 5.77
N ARG A 91 19.50 -6.50 5.94
CA ARG A 91 20.19 -6.24 7.22
C ARG A 91 19.24 -5.93 8.37
N PHE A 92 18.13 -5.25 8.11
CA PHE A 92 17.13 -4.88 9.11
C PHE A 92 15.96 -5.88 9.22
N ASP A 93 15.95 -6.97 8.45
CA ASP A 93 14.80 -7.88 8.30
C ASP A 93 13.48 -7.13 8.00
N ALA A 94 13.59 -6.13 7.13
CA ALA A 94 12.50 -5.22 6.76
C ALA A 94 11.93 -5.55 5.38
N GLN A 95 10.72 -5.05 5.12
CA GLN A 95 10.08 -5.16 3.81
C GLN A 95 10.65 -4.13 2.82
N LEU A 96 10.50 -4.43 1.53
CA LEU A 96 10.76 -3.57 0.38
C LEU A 96 9.43 -3.17 -0.26
N HIS A 97 9.33 -1.91 -0.67
CA HIS A 97 8.12 -1.43 -1.34
C HIS A 97 8.44 -0.43 -2.45
N THR A 98 7.94 -0.66 -3.65
CA THR A 98 8.14 0.26 -4.79
C THR A 98 6.92 0.27 -5.69
N HIS A 99 6.82 1.27 -6.57
CA HIS A 99 5.84 1.27 -7.66
C HIS A 99 6.47 0.55 -8.85
N ALA A 100 5.66 -0.23 -9.58
CA ALA A 100 6.15 -0.95 -10.75
C ALA A 100 5.06 -1.11 -11.80
N ALA A 101 5.43 -0.89 -13.06
CA ALA A 101 4.60 -1.10 -14.24
C ALA A 101 3.20 -0.46 -14.08
N GLU A 102 3.13 0.74 -13.51
CA GLU A 102 1.89 1.47 -13.32
C GLU A 102 1.38 1.96 -14.67
N THR A 103 2.26 2.52 -15.49
CA THR A 103 1.92 3.09 -16.80
C THR A 103 2.72 2.44 -17.92
N ILE A 104 2.18 2.47 -19.15
CA ILE A 104 2.92 2.00 -20.33
C ILE A 104 4.20 2.83 -20.56
N VAL A 105 4.15 4.13 -20.27
CA VAL A 105 5.30 5.04 -20.41
C VAL A 105 6.43 4.68 -19.45
N GLU A 106 6.10 4.32 -18.21
CA GLU A 106 7.06 3.80 -17.24
C GLU A 106 7.72 2.52 -17.76
N ARG A 107 6.92 1.52 -18.15
CA ARG A 107 7.41 0.25 -18.68
C ARG A 107 8.37 0.45 -19.87
N GLU A 108 7.98 1.27 -20.83
CA GLU A 108 8.80 1.57 -22.02
C GLU A 108 10.09 2.32 -21.64
N THR A 109 10.02 3.21 -20.65
CA THR A 109 11.19 3.93 -20.15
C THR A 109 12.17 2.98 -19.48
N VAL A 110 11.70 2.06 -18.63
CA VAL A 110 12.56 1.06 -17.98
C VAL A 110 13.21 0.15 -19.02
N LEU A 111 12.45 -0.35 -19.99
CA LEU A 111 13.00 -1.19 -21.05
C LEU A 111 14.08 -0.46 -21.86
N ARG A 112 13.84 0.81 -22.20
CA ARG A 112 14.78 1.64 -22.97
C ARG A 112 16.07 1.92 -22.18
N THR A 113 15.98 2.20 -20.88
CA THR A 113 17.14 2.64 -20.08
C THR A 113 17.93 1.48 -19.50
N THR A 114 17.29 0.33 -19.25
CA THR A 114 17.92 -0.83 -18.60
C THR A 114 18.13 -2.02 -19.54
N GLY A 115 17.41 -2.06 -20.66
CA GLY A 115 17.38 -3.21 -21.58
C GLY A 115 16.58 -4.41 -21.08
N LEU A 116 15.90 -4.29 -19.93
CA LEU A 116 15.12 -5.35 -19.29
C LEU A 116 13.66 -4.94 -19.09
N GLU A 117 12.77 -5.91 -19.10
CA GLU A 117 11.41 -5.76 -18.58
C GLU A 117 11.45 -5.35 -17.11
N GLU A 118 10.47 -4.56 -16.67
CA GLU A 118 10.58 -3.87 -15.38
C GLU A 118 10.62 -4.83 -14.19
N ILE A 119 9.80 -5.87 -14.18
CA ILE A 119 9.85 -6.89 -13.12
C ILE A 119 11.17 -7.65 -13.16
N ALA A 120 11.75 -7.89 -14.35
CA ALA A 120 13.06 -8.54 -14.48
C ALA A 120 14.20 -7.63 -14.02
N TYR A 121 14.11 -6.32 -14.27
CA TYR A 121 15.08 -5.36 -13.77
C TYR A 121 15.05 -5.27 -12.24
N LEU A 122 13.85 -5.12 -11.65
CA LEU A 122 13.67 -5.08 -10.19
C LEU A 122 14.24 -6.34 -9.51
N ASP A 123 14.04 -7.52 -10.10
CA ASP A 123 14.67 -8.77 -9.67
C ASP A 123 16.20 -8.69 -9.69
N SER A 124 16.79 -8.18 -10.78
CA SER A 124 18.24 -8.05 -10.94
C SER A 124 18.92 -7.11 -9.93
N VAL A 125 18.15 -6.21 -9.31
CA VAL A 125 18.62 -5.29 -8.26
C VAL A 125 18.16 -5.70 -6.86
N GLY A 126 17.58 -6.89 -6.70
CA GLY A 126 17.16 -7.45 -5.41
C GLY A 126 15.86 -6.89 -4.85
N ILE A 127 15.03 -6.22 -5.65
CA ILE A 127 13.68 -5.77 -5.26
C ILE A 127 12.67 -6.78 -5.77
N ALA A 128 12.73 -7.98 -5.20
CA ALA A 128 11.85 -9.09 -5.50
C ALA A 128 11.77 -10.05 -4.32
N GLY A 129 10.89 -11.03 -4.44
CA GLY A 129 10.76 -12.10 -3.48
C GLY A 129 9.79 -11.79 -2.33
N PRO A 130 9.74 -12.66 -1.29
CA PRO A 130 8.76 -12.57 -0.22
C PRO A 130 8.79 -11.29 0.62
N ARG A 131 9.89 -10.52 0.57
CA ARG A 131 10.01 -9.22 1.26
C ARG A 131 9.53 -8.04 0.41
N ALA A 132 9.25 -8.24 -0.87
CA ALA A 132 8.95 -7.15 -1.80
C ALA A 132 7.44 -7.04 -2.07
N ALA A 133 6.95 -5.81 -1.99
CA ALA A 133 5.59 -5.43 -2.34
C ALA A 133 5.62 -4.38 -3.46
N LEU A 134 5.13 -4.74 -4.65
CA LEU A 134 5.09 -3.87 -5.83
C LEU A 134 3.70 -3.28 -6.03
N ALA A 135 3.57 -1.96 -5.98
CA ALA A 135 2.30 -1.28 -6.23
C ALA A 135 1.96 -1.27 -7.74
N HIS A 136 0.67 -1.29 -8.03
CA HIS A 136 0.05 -1.17 -9.36
C HIS A 136 0.13 -2.42 -10.24
N CYS A 137 1.30 -2.69 -10.83
CA CYS A 137 1.51 -3.81 -11.77
C CYS A 137 0.42 -3.89 -12.87
N VAL A 138 0.04 -2.75 -13.45
CA VAL A 138 -1.01 -2.68 -14.48
C VAL A 138 -0.50 -3.26 -15.79
N TRP A 139 0.71 -2.86 -16.18
CA TRP A 139 1.30 -3.17 -17.48
C TRP A 139 2.25 -4.35 -17.44
N VAL A 140 1.91 -5.40 -16.69
CA VAL A 140 2.66 -6.66 -16.74
C VAL A 140 2.13 -7.59 -17.84
N ASP A 141 3.03 -8.30 -18.50
CA ASP A 141 2.68 -9.41 -19.39
C ASP A 141 2.72 -10.78 -18.69
N THR A 142 2.45 -11.84 -19.46
CA THR A 142 2.41 -13.21 -18.93
C THR A 142 3.77 -13.67 -18.37
N HIS A 143 4.89 -13.27 -18.98
CA HIS A 143 6.22 -13.65 -18.49
C HIS A 143 6.53 -12.99 -17.15
N GLU A 144 6.17 -11.72 -17.02
CA GLU A 144 6.28 -10.97 -15.77
C GLU A 144 5.36 -11.52 -14.68
N ILE A 145 4.11 -11.92 -15.02
CA ILE A 145 3.20 -12.59 -14.08
C ILE A 145 3.82 -13.90 -13.58
N ASP A 146 4.34 -14.75 -14.47
CA ASP A 146 4.96 -16.01 -14.06
C ASP A 146 6.20 -15.77 -13.18
N ARG A 147 6.95 -14.69 -13.43
CA ARG A 147 8.08 -14.28 -12.60
C ARG A 147 7.63 -13.88 -11.20
N LEU A 148 6.61 -13.03 -11.09
CA LEU A 148 6.04 -12.61 -9.80
C LEU A 148 5.59 -13.80 -8.97
N ALA A 149 4.90 -14.76 -9.60
CA ALA A 149 4.46 -16.00 -8.97
C ALA A 149 5.63 -16.83 -8.43
N ARG A 150 6.67 -17.07 -9.24
CA ARG A 150 7.85 -17.83 -8.83
C ARG A 150 8.63 -17.18 -7.69
N GLN A 151 8.73 -15.85 -7.69
CA GLN A 151 9.45 -15.11 -6.66
C GLN A 151 8.69 -15.08 -5.33
N GLY A 152 7.36 -15.13 -5.37
CA GLY A 152 6.54 -14.83 -4.19
C GLY A 152 6.55 -13.34 -3.82
N THR A 153 6.86 -12.48 -4.78
CA THR A 153 6.68 -11.03 -4.70
C THR A 153 5.19 -10.70 -4.58
N THR A 154 4.83 -9.77 -3.72
CA THR A 154 3.41 -9.38 -3.54
C THR A 154 3.06 -8.20 -4.44
N VAL A 155 1.99 -8.34 -5.22
CA VAL A 155 1.39 -7.22 -5.98
C VAL A 155 0.39 -6.50 -5.08
N VAL A 156 0.49 -5.17 -5.00
CA VAL A 156 -0.49 -4.32 -4.29
C VAL A 156 -1.39 -3.66 -5.32
N HIS A 157 -2.62 -4.15 -5.42
CA HIS A 157 -3.63 -3.65 -6.36
C HIS A 157 -4.25 -2.35 -5.84
N CYS A 158 -4.11 -1.26 -6.61
CA CYS A 158 -4.64 0.07 -6.28
C CYS A 158 -5.73 0.51 -7.29
N PRO A 159 -6.92 -0.14 -7.31
CA PRO A 159 -7.86 0.00 -8.42
C PRO A 159 -8.38 1.44 -8.62
N SER A 160 -8.70 2.17 -7.54
CA SER A 160 -9.22 3.54 -7.68
C SER A 160 -8.18 4.47 -8.27
N SER A 161 -6.92 4.37 -7.80
CA SER A 161 -5.81 5.18 -8.33
C SER A 161 -5.52 4.87 -9.79
N ASN A 162 -5.41 3.58 -10.12
CA ASN A 162 -5.12 3.14 -11.49
C ASN A 162 -6.20 3.63 -12.48
N LEU A 163 -7.47 3.66 -12.05
CA LEU A 163 -8.54 4.23 -12.87
C LEU A 163 -8.50 5.75 -12.93
N LYS A 164 -8.31 6.43 -11.79
CA LYS A 164 -8.32 7.90 -11.71
C LYS A 164 -7.17 8.53 -12.50
N LEU A 165 -6.01 7.86 -12.55
CA LEU A 165 -4.85 8.30 -13.33
C LEU A 165 -4.85 7.78 -14.77
N ALA A 166 -5.87 7.03 -15.18
CA ALA A 166 -5.94 6.35 -16.47
C ALA A 166 -4.75 5.40 -16.76
N SER A 167 -4.13 4.88 -15.70
CA SER A 167 -3.05 3.90 -15.76
C SER A 167 -3.53 2.57 -16.37
N GLY A 168 -4.76 2.15 -16.02
CA GLY A 168 -5.43 0.97 -16.61
C GLY A 168 -5.99 0.01 -15.56
N VAL A 169 -6.22 -1.25 -15.96
CA VAL A 169 -6.76 -2.31 -15.09
C VAL A 169 -5.73 -3.43 -14.92
N ALA A 170 -5.22 -3.61 -13.71
CA ALA A 170 -4.31 -4.71 -13.40
C ALA A 170 -5.01 -6.07 -13.55
N LYS A 171 -4.31 -7.07 -14.09
CA LYS A 171 -4.84 -8.41 -14.42
C LYS A 171 -4.88 -9.33 -13.19
N ILE A 172 -5.58 -8.88 -12.14
CA ILE A 172 -5.59 -9.55 -10.82
C ILE A 172 -6.07 -11.00 -10.88
N PRO A 173 -7.18 -11.35 -11.58
CA PRO A 173 -7.63 -12.73 -11.68
C PRO A 173 -6.58 -13.65 -12.32
N GLU A 174 -5.89 -13.18 -13.35
CA GLU A 174 -4.82 -13.92 -14.00
C GLU A 174 -3.59 -14.08 -13.11
N MET A 175 -3.19 -13.03 -12.40
CA MET A 175 -2.10 -13.09 -11.41
C MET A 175 -2.41 -14.13 -10.33
N LEU A 176 -3.63 -14.14 -9.78
CA LEU A 176 -4.04 -15.12 -8.77
C LEU A 176 -4.05 -16.55 -9.34
N ALA A 177 -4.54 -16.73 -10.57
CA ALA A 177 -4.52 -18.02 -11.25
C ALA A 177 -3.10 -18.57 -11.50
N ALA A 178 -2.13 -17.67 -11.73
CA ALA A 178 -0.72 -18.02 -11.85
C ALA A 178 -0.03 -18.27 -10.50
N GLY A 179 -0.69 -18.00 -9.36
CA GLY A 179 -0.13 -18.18 -8.02
C GLY A 179 0.58 -16.96 -7.43
N CYS A 180 0.41 -15.77 -8.03
CA CYS A 180 0.92 -14.53 -7.45
C CYS A 180 0.26 -14.23 -6.10
N ARG A 181 1.03 -13.59 -5.22
CA ARG A 181 0.49 -12.98 -3.99
C ARG A 181 -0.07 -11.61 -4.34
N VAL A 182 -1.27 -11.31 -3.87
CA VAL A 182 -1.93 -10.03 -4.12
C VAL A 182 -2.47 -9.45 -2.81
N ALA A 183 -2.35 -8.14 -2.65
CA ALA A 183 -2.97 -7.32 -1.61
C ALA A 183 -3.77 -6.18 -2.25
N ILE A 184 -4.61 -5.50 -1.48
CA ILE A 184 -5.32 -4.28 -1.90
C ILE A 184 -4.72 -3.06 -1.20
N GLY A 185 -4.55 -1.96 -1.94
CA GLY A 185 -4.12 -0.67 -1.43
C GLY A 185 -4.97 0.46 -2.00
N ALA A 186 -5.07 1.58 -1.28
CA ALA A 186 -5.80 2.76 -1.75
C ALA A 186 -4.89 3.74 -2.52
N ASP A 187 -3.57 3.56 -2.48
CA ASP A 187 -2.59 4.56 -2.91
C ASP A 187 -2.73 5.90 -2.13
N GLY A 188 -2.20 7.00 -2.65
CA GLY A 188 -2.24 8.32 -2.01
C GLY A 188 -3.59 9.05 -2.16
N ALA A 189 -3.93 9.88 -1.16
CA ALA A 189 -5.11 10.74 -1.21
C ALA A 189 -5.20 11.68 -2.44
N PRO A 190 -4.10 12.14 -3.09
CA PRO A 190 -4.21 12.94 -4.32
C PRO A 190 -4.70 12.16 -5.56
N CYS A 191 -4.53 10.83 -5.58
CA CYS A 191 -4.89 9.95 -6.70
C CYS A 191 -6.01 8.95 -6.35
N ASN A 192 -6.55 8.94 -5.13
CA ASN A 192 -7.66 8.08 -4.75
C ASN A 192 -9.07 8.74 -4.86
N ASN A 193 -9.61 9.55 -3.95
CA ASN A 193 -9.04 10.43 -2.93
C ASN A 193 -9.65 10.21 -1.51
N GLY A 194 -10.25 9.04 -1.24
CA GLY A 194 -11.05 8.79 -0.03
C GLY A 194 -10.39 7.90 1.02
N LEU A 195 -9.36 7.12 0.66
CA LEU A 195 -8.70 6.13 1.54
C LEU A 195 -9.69 5.14 2.19
N ASP A 196 -10.74 4.73 1.46
CA ASP A 196 -11.79 3.84 1.94
C ASP A 196 -11.55 2.39 1.46
N ALA A 197 -11.19 1.50 2.39
CA ALA A 197 -10.93 0.10 2.09
C ALA A 197 -12.16 -0.66 1.53
N PHE A 198 -13.38 -0.28 1.91
CA PHE A 198 -14.61 -0.91 1.38
C PHE A 198 -14.84 -0.50 -0.07
N ALA A 199 -14.57 0.77 -0.40
CA ALA A 199 -14.62 1.24 -1.78
C ALA A 199 -13.58 0.51 -2.65
N GLU A 200 -12.34 0.34 -2.16
CA GLU A 200 -11.30 -0.41 -2.89
C GLU A 200 -11.68 -1.89 -3.07
N MET A 201 -12.21 -2.56 -2.04
CA MET A 201 -12.69 -3.94 -2.16
C MET A 201 -13.80 -4.06 -3.21
N ARG A 202 -14.82 -3.21 -3.13
CA ARG A 202 -15.94 -3.21 -4.08
C ARG A 202 -15.44 -2.97 -5.50
N LEU A 203 -14.56 -2.00 -5.70
CA LEU A 203 -14.03 -1.68 -7.01
C LEU A 203 -13.15 -2.79 -7.58
N ALA A 204 -12.23 -3.35 -6.77
CA ALA A 204 -11.41 -4.50 -7.14
C ALA A 204 -12.28 -5.67 -7.63
N ALA A 205 -13.36 -5.97 -6.90
CA ALA A 205 -14.30 -7.02 -7.27
C ALA A 205 -14.98 -6.75 -8.62
N LEU A 206 -15.46 -5.51 -8.84
CA LEU A 206 -16.32 -5.19 -9.98
C LEU A 206 -15.56 -4.93 -11.27
N ILE A 207 -14.38 -4.31 -11.21
CA ILE A 207 -13.64 -3.83 -12.39
C ILE A 207 -13.23 -4.96 -13.35
N GLN A 208 -13.11 -6.19 -12.86
CA GLN A 208 -12.71 -7.36 -13.65
C GLN A 208 -13.90 -8.01 -14.39
N LYS A 209 -15.12 -7.88 -13.86
CA LYS A 209 -16.30 -8.62 -14.31
C LYS A 209 -16.74 -8.31 -15.75
N PRO A 210 -16.70 -7.05 -16.24
CA PRO A 210 -17.04 -6.77 -17.63
C PRO A 210 -16.18 -7.53 -18.65
N ARG A 211 -14.95 -7.88 -18.28
CA ARG A 211 -14.01 -8.59 -19.16
C ARG A 211 -14.08 -10.11 -19.01
N LEU A 212 -14.33 -10.60 -17.81
CA LEU A 212 -14.17 -12.03 -17.46
C LEU A 212 -15.47 -12.74 -17.04
N GLY A 213 -16.58 -12.01 -16.92
CA GLY A 213 -17.87 -12.54 -16.46
C GLY A 213 -18.16 -12.26 -14.98
N ALA A 214 -19.40 -12.55 -14.58
CA ALA A 214 -19.95 -12.18 -13.26
C ALA A 214 -19.22 -12.85 -12.08
N ASP A 215 -18.64 -14.03 -12.30
CA ASP A 215 -17.94 -14.80 -11.25
C ASP A 215 -16.47 -14.39 -11.06
N ALA A 216 -15.98 -13.42 -11.84
CA ALA A 216 -14.62 -12.94 -11.71
C ALA A 216 -14.39 -12.24 -10.35
N LEU A 217 -13.34 -12.69 -9.66
CA LEU A 217 -12.86 -12.19 -8.38
C LEU A 217 -13.98 -12.12 -7.31
N PRO A 218 -14.41 -13.27 -6.77
CA PRO A 218 -15.52 -13.34 -5.82
C PRO A 218 -15.21 -12.64 -4.50
N ALA A 219 -16.26 -12.28 -3.76
CA ALA A 219 -16.16 -11.48 -2.52
C ALA A 219 -15.20 -12.10 -1.49
N ALA A 220 -15.24 -13.43 -1.29
CA ALA A 220 -14.33 -14.12 -0.38
C ALA A 220 -12.85 -13.91 -0.74
N GLN A 221 -12.51 -13.98 -2.02
CA GLN A 221 -11.15 -13.72 -2.48
C GLN A 221 -10.75 -12.27 -2.21
N VAL A 222 -11.63 -11.31 -2.52
CA VAL A 222 -11.40 -9.87 -2.29
C VAL A 222 -11.16 -9.55 -0.82
N LEU A 223 -11.98 -10.11 0.08
CA LEU A 223 -11.81 -9.93 1.51
C LEU A 223 -10.48 -10.54 1.99
N GLU A 224 -10.07 -11.69 1.45
CA GLU A 224 -8.74 -12.25 1.73
C GLU A 224 -7.62 -11.30 1.26
N LEU A 225 -7.71 -10.72 0.05
CA LEU A 225 -6.71 -9.77 -0.44
C LEU A 225 -6.59 -8.52 0.47
N ALA A 226 -7.72 -8.01 0.97
CA ALA A 226 -7.78 -6.86 1.86
C ALA A 226 -7.30 -7.14 3.29
N THR A 227 -7.23 -8.42 3.70
CA THR A 227 -6.86 -8.82 5.07
C THR A 227 -5.56 -9.62 5.08
N LEU A 228 -5.63 -10.93 4.83
CA LEU A 228 -4.48 -11.83 4.85
C LEU A 228 -3.48 -11.51 3.72
N GLY A 229 -3.95 -11.06 2.55
CA GLY A 229 -3.11 -10.59 1.45
C GLY A 229 -2.25 -9.40 1.86
N GLY A 230 -2.85 -8.39 2.51
CA GLY A 230 -2.13 -7.28 3.13
C GLY A 230 -1.15 -7.73 4.21
N ALA A 231 -1.54 -8.67 5.07
CA ALA A 231 -0.64 -9.22 6.09
C ALA A 231 0.60 -9.90 5.48
N ARG A 232 0.42 -10.68 4.41
CA ARG A 232 1.52 -11.30 3.64
C ARG A 232 2.44 -10.24 3.00
N ALA A 233 1.87 -9.18 2.44
CA ALA A 233 2.63 -8.07 1.85
C ALA A 233 3.53 -7.36 2.89
N LEU A 234 3.15 -7.42 4.17
CA LEU A 234 3.87 -6.81 5.27
C LEU A 234 4.82 -7.78 6.01
N GLY A 235 4.87 -9.06 5.62
CA GLY A 235 5.59 -10.11 6.35
C GLY A 235 5.01 -10.37 7.75
N LEU A 236 3.69 -10.28 7.87
CA LEU A 236 2.94 -10.30 9.13
C LEU A 236 1.81 -11.33 9.14
N GLU A 237 1.75 -12.23 8.15
CA GLU A 237 0.68 -13.21 8.00
C GLU A 237 0.58 -14.21 9.17
N HIS A 238 1.64 -14.36 9.96
CA HIS A 238 1.62 -15.18 11.18
C HIS A 238 1.13 -14.40 12.41
N GLU A 239 1.08 -13.06 12.33
CA GLU A 239 0.70 -12.18 13.43
C GLU A 239 -0.70 -11.59 13.25
N ILE A 240 -1.11 -11.26 12.02
CA ILE A 240 -2.38 -10.55 11.72
C ILE A 240 -3.07 -11.12 10.46
N GLY A 241 -4.14 -10.46 10.00
CA GLY A 241 -4.81 -10.76 8.73
C GLY A 241 -5.84 -11.89 8.80
N SER A 242 -5.96 -12.57 9.94
CA SER A 242 -7.03 -13.54 10.19
C SER A 242 -7.32 -13.64 11.69
N ILE A 243 -8.54 -14.06 12.03
CA ILE A 243 -8.92 -14.33 13.42
C ILE A 243 -8.56 -15.79 13.72
N ALA A 244 -7.43 -16.01 14.39
CA ALA A 244 -6.95 -17.33 14.77
C ALA A 244 -6.20 -17.28 16.11
N PRO A 245 -6.23 -18.35 16.94
CA PRO A 245 -5.44 -18.42 18.16
C PRO A 245 -3.96 -18.11 17.90
N GLY A 246 -3.36 -17.28 18.76
CA GLY A 246 -1.96 -16.85 18.66
C GLY A 246 -1.71 -15.58 17.85
N LYS A 247 -2.67 -15.14 17.01
CA LYS A 247 -2.59 -13.86 16.29
C LYS A 247 -2.96 -12.66 17.16
N ARG A 248 -2.50 -11.47 16.78
CA ARG A 248 -2.84 -10.18 17.41
C ARG A 248 -4.32 -9.88 17.19
N ALA A 249 -4.95 -9.30 18.20
CA ALA A 249 -6.34 -8.85 18.15
C ALA A 249 -6.47 -7.51 17.40
N ASP A 250 -6.14 -7.52 16.11
CA ASP A 250 -6.39 -6.43 15.17
C ASP A 250 -7.77 -6.72 14.53
N LEU A 251 -8.83 -6.11 15.07
CA LEU A 251 -10.23 -6.44 14.80
C LEU A 251 -11.03 -5.22 14.38
N VAL A 252 -11.98 -5.41 13.47
CA VAL A 252 -12.96 -4.41 13.05
C VAL A 252 -14.35 -4.99 13.29
N VAL A 253 -15.22 -4.22 13.95
CA VAL A 253 -16.62 -4.57 14.20
C VAL A 253 -17.50 -3.69 13.32
N LEU A 254 -18.41 -4.32 12.57
CA LEU A 254 -19.34 -3.63 11.68
C LEU A 254 -20.74 -3.59 12.30
N ASP A 255 -21.39 -2.43 12.22
CA ASP A 255 -22.82 -2.29 12.44
C ASP A 255 -23.55 -2.58 11.11
N LEU A 256 -24.29 -3.69 11.07
CA LEU A 256 -24.99 -4.13 9.87
C LEU A 256 -26.48 -3.74 9.85
N SER A 257 -26.90 -2.82 10.73
CA SER A 257 -28.31 -2.38 10.84
C SER A 257 -28.74 -1.36 9.78
N GLY A 258 -27.78 -0.80 9.02
CA GLY A 258 -28.04 0.22 8.00
C GLY A 258 -28.91 -0.31 6.84
N PRO A 259 -29.86 0.48 6.32
CA PRO A 259 -30.83 0.01 5.32
C PRO A 259 -30.21 -0.49 4.01
N HIS A 260 -29.01 0.01 3.63
CA HIS A 260 -28.27 -0.44 2.45
C HIS A 260 -27.71 -1.87 2.56
N LEU A 261 -27.74 -2.45 3.76
CA LEU A 261 -27.31 -3.83 4.04
C LEU A 261 -28.48 -4.82 4.09
N HIS A 262 -29.72 -4.34 4.02
CA HIS A 262 -30.89 -5.19 4.10
C HIS A 262 -31.42 -5.62 2.72
N PRO A 263 -31.99 -6.83 2.61
CA PRO A 263 -32.18 -7.81 3.69
C PRO A 263 -30.86 -8.51 4.06
N LEU A 264 -30.66 -8.79 5.36
CA LEU A 264 -29.51 -9.56 5.86
C LEU A 264 -29.70 -11.06 5.60
N LEU A 265 -29.89 -11.40 4.32
CA LEU A 265 -30.07 -12.75 3.84
C LEU A 265 -28.88 -13.10 2.93
N GLY A 266 -28.27 -14.25 3.14
CA GLY A 266 -27.17 -14.75 2.30
C GLY A 266 -25.79 -14.66 2.97
N ASP A 267 -24.76 -14.63 2.13
CA ASP A 267 -23.36 -14.65 2.56
C ASP A 267 -22.93 -13.28 3.14
N PRO A 268 -22.53 -13.20 4.42
CA PRO A 268 -22.05 -11.95 5.02
C PRO A 268 -20.80 -11.38 4.32
N VAL A 269 -19.97 -12.22 3.69
CA VAL A 269 -18.79 -11.73 2.97
C VAL A 269 -19.18 -10.97 1.70
N SER A 270 -20.20 -11.45 0.99
CA SER A 270 -20.81 -10.71 -0.12
C SER A 270 -21.35 -9.35 0.33
N LEU A 271 -22.03 -9.29 1.48
CA LEU A 271 -22.51 -8.04 2.06
C LEU A 271 -21.37 -7.07 2.38
N ILE A 272 -20.28 -7.56 3.00
CA ILE A 272 -19.11 -6.74 3.34
C ILE A 272 -18.46 -6.14 2.09
N VAL A 273 -18.24 -6.93 1.05
CA VAL A 273 -17.52 -6.48 -0.15
C VAL A 273 -18.39 -5.63 -1.07
N TYR A 274 -19.67 -5.97 -1.24
CA TYR A 274 -20.51 -5.30 -2.22
C TYR A 274 -21.39 -4.20 -1.63
N SER A 275 -21.75 -4.24 -0.36
CA SER A 275 -22.75 -3.32 0.20
C SER A 275 -22.23 -2.45 1.34
N ALA A 276 -21.39 -3.00 2.22
CA ALA A 276 -20.87 -2.27 3.38
C ALA A 276 -19.99 -1.08 2.97
N ARG A 277 -19.92 -0.12 3.88
CA ARG A 277 -19.22 1.16 3.74
C ARG A 277 -18.33 1.39 4.94
N SER A 278 -17.35 2.28 4.80
CA SER A 278 -16.53 2.74 5.93
C SER A 278 -17.36 3.29 7.11
N SER A 279 -18.52 3.91 6.85
CA SER A 279 -19.44 4.39 7.89
C SER A 279 -20.05 3.28 8.74
N ASP A 280 -20.05 2.03 8.26
CA ASP A 280 -20.59 0.88 8.99
C ASP A 280 -19.57 0.34 10.00
N VAL A 281 -18.32 0.81 9.98
CA VAL A 281 -17.32 0.48 10.99
C VAL A 281 -17.70 1.15 12.30
N ARG A 282 -18.01 0.33 13.31
CA ARG A 282 -18.42 0.77 14.64
C ARG A 282 -17.26 0.80 15.61
N ASP A 283 -16.50 -0.28 15.70
CA ASP A 283 -15.41 -0.44 16.66
C ASP A 283 -14.14 -0.93 15.94
N VAL A 284 -12.98 -0.45 16.37
CA VAL A 284 -11.68 -0.86 15.84
C VAL A 284 -10.74 -1.14 17.01
N PHE A 285 -10.15 -2.33 17.00
CA PHE A 285 -9.16 -2.77 17.97
C PHE A 285 -7.83 -2.99 17.28
N VAL A 286 -6.75 -2.55 17.92
CA VAL A 286 -5.37 -2.79 17.49
C VAL A 286 -4.62 -3.38 18.67
N GLU A 287 -4.09 -4.59 18.50
CA GLU A 287 -3.49 -5.40 19.57
C GLU A 287 -4.41 -5.56 20.79
N GLY A 288 -5.72 -5.67 20.54
CA GLY A 288 -6.76 -5.78 21.56
C GLY A 288 -7.08 -4.46 22.29
N ARG A 289 -6.43 -3.35 21.94
CA ARG A 289 -6.74 -2.03 22.49
C ARG A 289 -7.77 -1.32 21.60
N PRO A 290 -8.84 -0.76 22.16
CA PRO A 290 -9.79 0.02 21.37
C PRO A 290 -9.15 1.32 20.88
N VAL A 291 -9.21 1.55 19.57
CA VAL A 291 -8.81 2.81 18.91
C VAL A 291 -10.06 3.60 18.50
N VAL A 292 -11.10 2.90 18.04
CA VAL A 292 -12.44 3.44 17.79
C VAL A 292 -13.45 2.65 18.59
N LEU A 293 -14.37 3.31 19.28
CA LEU A 293 -15.53 2.67 19.92
C LEU A 293 -16.80 3.47 19.65
N GLY A 294 -17.86 2.79 19.21
CA GLY A 294 -19.14 3.42 18.91
C GLY A 294 -19.03 4.57 17.90
N HIS A 295 -18.22 4.39 16.87
CA HIS A 295 -17.87 5.39 15.84
C HIS A 295 -16.98 6.57 16.31
N GLU A 296 -16.54 6.59 17.56
CA GLU A 296 -15.70 7.66 18.11
C GLU A 296 -14.22 7.26 18.15
N LEU A 297 -13.35 8.11 17.60
CA LEU A 297 -11.89 7.96 17.71
C LEU A 297 -11.42 8.32 19.11
N LEU A 298 -10.80 7.37 19.80
CA LEU A 298 -10.43 7.53 21.22
C LEU A 298 -9.06 8.17 21.43
N THR A 299 -8.20 8.16 20.41
CA THR A 299 -6.77 8.49 20.55
C THR A 299 -6.45 9.94 20.21
N ALA A 300 -7.34 10.63 19.52
CA ALA A 300 -7.19 12.03 19.16
C ALA A 300 -8.54 12.69 18.83
N PRO A 301 -8.73 13.98 19.14
CA PRO A 301 -9.93 14.71 18.76
C PRO A 301 -9.97 14.98 17.24
N VAL A 302 -10.99 14.45 16.56
CA VAL A 302 -11.16 14.56 15.09
C VAL A 302 -11.23 16.02 14.64
N ASP A 303 -12.00 16.87 15.34
CA ASP A 303 -12.11 18.29 14.98
C ASP A 303 -10.76 19.03 15.01
N HIS A 304 -9.86 18.63 15.91
CA HIS A 304 -8.52 19.21 15.95
C HIS A 304 -7.68 18.75 14.76
N ILE A 305 -7.78 17.47 14.37
CA ILE A 305 -7.10 16.93 13.19
C ILE A 305 -7.55 17.68 11.94
N VAL A 306 -8.86 17.86 11.76
CA VAL A 306 -9.44 18.58 10.61
C VAL A 306 -8.93 20.02 10.56
N ARG A 307 -8.99 20.77 11.67
CA ARG A 307 -8.49 22.15 11.71
C ARG A 307 -7.01 22.27 11.36
N GLU A 308 -6.17 21.37 11.87
CA GLU A 308 -4.74 21.40 11.57
C GLU A 308 -4.46 20.99 10.11
N ALA A 309 -5.23 20.05 9.56
CA ALA A 309 -5.16 19.69 8.15
C ALA A 309 -5.52 20.87 7.24
N ASP A 310 -6.64 21.57 7.51
CA ASP A 310 -7.06 22.75 6.75
C ASP A 310 -6.00 23.86 6.80
N ARG A 311 -5.43 24.11 7.99
CA ARG A 311 -4.36 25.08 8.17
C ARG A 311 -3.11 24.71 7.37
N ALA A 312 -2.69 23.45 7.45
CA ALA A 312 -1.52 22.95 6.72
C ALA A 312 -1.73 23.00 5.20
N ALA A 313 -2.94 22.65 4.74
CA ALA A 313 -3.31 22.74 3.33
C ALA A 313 -3.29 24.18 2.83
N ALA A 314 -3.89 25.13 3.55
CA ALA A 314 -3.87 26.54 3.18
C ALA A 314 -2.44 27.09 3.09
N GLU A 315 -1.57 26.72 4.03
CA GLU A 315 -0.16 27.11 3.99
C GLU A 315 0.59 26.47 2.81
N LEU A 316 0.30 25.21 2.48
CA LEU A 316 0.87 24.56 1.31
C LEU A 316 0.43 25.26 0.02
N HIS A 317 -0.84 25.61 -0.13
CA HIS A 317 -1.36 26.31 -1.31
C HIS A 317 -0.67 27.66 -1.51
N ARG A 318 -0.47 28.43 -0.42
CA ARG A 318 0.29 29.70 -0.48
C ARG A 318 1.72 29.49 -0.96
N ARG A 319 2.45 28.53 -0.37
CA ARG A 319 3.84 28.25 -0.73
C ARG A 319 4.00 27.73 -2.15
N ALA A 320 3.05 26.90 -2.60
CA ALA A 320 3.00 26.35 -3.95
C ALA A 320 2.48 27.34 -5.01
N ARG A 321 2.04 28.55 -4.60
CA ARG A 321 1.43 29.56 -5.49
C ARG A 321 0.21 29.01 -6.26
N LEU A 322 -0.60 28.21 -5.58
CA LEU A 322 -1.85 27.63 -6.09
C LEU A 322 -3.10 28.40 -5.59
N ALA A 323 -2.90 29.55 -4.96
CA ALA A 323 -3.93 30.42 -4.38
C ALA A 323 -4.12 31.69 -5.20
#